data_AF-A0AAU9ICS1-F1
#
_entry.id   AF-A0AAU9ICS1-F1
#
_cell.length_a   1.000
_cell.length_b   1.000
_cell.length_c   1.000
_cell.angle_alpha   90.00
_cell.angle_beta   90.00
_cell.angle_gamma   90.00
#
_symmetry.space_group_name_H-M   'P 1'
#
loop_
_entity.id
_entity.type
_entity.pdbx_description
1 polymer ?
#
loop_
_entity_poly.entity_id
_entity_poly.type
_entity_poly.pdbx_seq_one_letter_code
_entity_poly.pdbx_strand_id
1 'polypeptide(L)'
;MDSNSNSNISINGFSHSGLSEARQLRKQAEEDSRLLANRISLLRQEEAKALKKIEETRKRAQEILAARAKNEENQQQQRQAQLEKELENKKKAEEFKKQKEFEKKKRSALRNQMQLRAKQDALSLKEVNKRRKAAKEAQMKEENMQKMSLRDQIKEQQREAEERRRLIEEERRAKLKKEIAKKIEEENQARIEREQEIERMEQLELELIQRLQNTQFMQRNAYEDLENALSGNIDENLSAKYRD
;
A
#
# COMPACT_ATOMS: atom_id res chain seq x y z
N MET A 1 -47.88 -30.32 -75.85
CA MET A 1 -46.55 -30.54 -75.25
C MET A 1 -46.05 -29.19 -74.77
N ASP A 2 -45.12 -29.19 -73.83
CA ASP A 2 -44.54 -28.03 -73.12
C ASP A 2 -45.21 -27.70 -71.79
N SER A 3 -44.62 -28.27 -70.73
CA SER A 3 -44.56 -27.73 -69.37
C SER A 3 -43.61 -28.61 -68.54
N ASN A 4 -42.31 -28.54 -68.80
CA ASN A 4 -41.31 -29.06 -67.87
C ASN A 4 -40.53 -27.89 -67.29
N SER A 5 -41.12 -27.29 -66.25
CA SER A 5 -40.55 -26.18 -65.48
C SER A 5 -39.35 -26.68 -64.70
N ASN A 6 -38.18 -26.44 -65.28
CA ASN A 6 -36.86 -26.71 -64.72
C ASN A 6 -36.63 -25.84 -63.48
N SER A 7 -37.04 -26.34 -62.31
CA SER A 7 -36.87 -25.70 -60.98
C SER A 7 -35.64 -26.27 -60.27
N ASN A 8 -34.49 -26.26 -60.94
CA ASN A 8 -33.22 -26.75 -60.41
C ASN A 8 -32.20 -25.61 -60.18
N ILE A 9 -32.69 -24.43 -59.81
CA ILE A 9 -31.89 -23.23 -59.58
C ILE A 9 -31.56 -23.12 -58.08
N SER A 10 -30.28 -23.37 -57.77
CA SER A 10 -29.46 -22.71 -56.73
C SER A 10 -29.76 -22.93 -55.24
N ILE A 11 -29.78 -24.19 -54.77
CA ILE A 11 -29.68 -24.49 -53.31
C ILE A 11 -28.21 -24.49 -52.81
N ASN A 12 -27.24 -24.81 -53.67
CA ASN A 12 -25.83 -24.89 -53.27
C ASN A 12 -25.15 -23.52 -53.03
N GLY A 13 -25.57 -22.46 -53.72
CA GLY A 13 -24.95 -21.13 -53.60
C GLY A 13 -25.23 -20.44 -52.25
N PHE A 14 -26.43 -20.63 -51.70
CA PHE A 14 -26.85 -20.01 -50.43
C PHE A 14 -26.17 -20.65 -49.21
N SER A 15 -25.95 -21.97 -49.26
CA SER A 15 -25.36 -22.74 -48.15
C SER A 15 -23.84 -22.56 -48.00
N HIS A 16 -23.11 -22.42 -49.11
CA HIS A 16 -21.67 -22.15 -49.05
C HIS A 16 -21.37 -20.72 -48.60
N SER A 17 -22.19 -19.75 -49.03
CA SER A 17 -22.10 -18.34 -48.62
C SER A 17 -22.30 -18.17 -47.11
N GLY A 18 -23.36 -18.74 -46.54
CA GLY A 18 -23.64 -18.60 -45.10
C GLY A 18 -22.59 -19.28 -44.21
N LEU A 19 -22.01 -20.42 -44.64
CA LEU A 19 -20.94 -21.07 -43.90
C LEU A 19 -19.61 -20.30 -43.98
N SER A 20 -19.29 -19.70 -45.13
CA SER A 20 -18.09 -18.85 -45.24
C SER A 20 -18.23 -17.58 -44.41
N GLU A 21 -19.42 -16.97 -44.40
CA GLU A 21 -19.74 -15.79 -43.60
C GLU A 21 -19.65 -16.10 -42.10
N ALA A 22 -20.23 -17.20 -41.63
CA ALA A 22 -20.13 -17.63 -40.24
C ALA A 22 -18.67 -17.88 -39.80
N ARG A 23 -17.85 -18.49 -40.66
CA ARG A 23 -16.41 -18.67 -40.39
C ARG A 23 -15.65 -17.36 -40.32
N GLN A 24 -15.98 -16.40 -41.18
CA GLN A 24 -15.36 -15.08 -41.19
C GLN A 24 -15.74 -14.29 -39.93
N LEU A 25 -17.01 -14.31 -39.53
CA LEU A 25 -17.48 -13.70 -38.28
C LEU A 25 -16.82 -14.34 -37.04
N ARG A 26 -16.69 -15.67 -37.00
CA ARG A 26 -15.97 -16.35 -35.91
C ARG A 26 -14.51 -15.91 -35.84
N LYS A 27 -13.82 -15.83 -36.99
CA LYS A 27 -12.43 -15.40 -37.05
C LYS A 27 -12.28 -13.94 -36.59
N GLN A 28 -13.19 -13.07 -36.99
CA GLN A 28 -13.20 -11.68 -36.52
C GLN A 28 -13.38 -11.60 -35.00
N ALA A 29 -14.32 -12.36 -34.43
CA ALA A 29 -14.50 -12.46 -32.98
C ALA A 29 -13.25 -13.00 -32.24
N GLU A 30 -12.48 -13.91 -32.85
CA GLU A 30 -11.19 -14.38 -32.30
C GLU A 30 -10.14 -13.29 -32.26
N GLU A 31 -10.04 -12.51 -33.34
CA GLU A 31 -9.10 -11.40 -33.44
C GLU A 31 -9.45 -10.30 -32.43
N ASP A 32 -10.73 -9.97 -32.29
CA ASP A 32 -11.23 -9.00 -31.31
C ASP A 32 -10.98 -9.46 -29.86
N SER A 33 -11.28 -10.73 -29.55
CA SER A 33 -10.98 -11.34 -28.25
C SER A 33 -9.49 -11.26 -27.91
N ARG A 34 -8.60 -11.52 -28.88
CA ARG A 34 -7.15 -11.45 -28.68
C ARG A 34 -6.68 -10.00 -28.45
N LEU A 35 -7.25 -9.03 -29.17
CA LEU A 35 -6.94 -7.62 -28.98
C LEU A 35 -7.36 -7.13 -27.59
N LEU A 36 -8.56 -7.50 -27.14
CA LEU A 36 -9.04 -7.21 -25.78
C LEU A 36 -8.13 -7.81 -24.71
N ALA A 37 -7.73 -9.08 -24.86
CA ALA A 37 -6.81 -9.73 -23.93
C ALA A 37 -5.46 -8.99 -23.83
N ASN A 38 -4.93 -8.52 -24.96
CA ASN A 38 -3.70 -7.73 -24.98
C ASN A 38 -3.88 -6.38 -24.28
N ARG A 39 -4.99 -5.67 -24.51
CA ARG A 39 -5.30 -4.41 -23.83
C ARG A 39 -5.45 -4.60 -22.32
N ILE A 40 -6.21 -5.60 -21.89
CA ILE A 40 -6.36 -5.97 -20.47
C ILE A 40 -4.99 -6.23 -19.83
N SER A 41 -4.12 -6.98 -20.50
CA SER A 41 -2.76 -7.25 -20.02
C SER A 41 -1.94 -5.95 -19.86
N LEU A 42 -2.02 -5.06 -20.84
CA LEU A 42 -1.32 -3.76 -20.79
C LEU A 42 -1.84 -2.88 -19.65
N LEU A 43 -3.17 -2.78 -19.49
CA LEU A 43 -3.80 -2.00 -18.42
C LEU A 43 -3.38 -2.52 -17.03
N ARG A 44 -3.36 -3.83 -16.83
CA ARG A 44 -2.88 -4.44 -15.58
C ARG A 44 -1.40 -4.13 -15.30
N GLN A 45 -0.55 -4.16 -16.32
CA GLN A 45 0.85 -3.82 -16.17
C GLN A 45 1.05 -2.34 -15.84
N GLU A 46 0.27 -1.45 -16.46
CA GLU A 46 0.29 -0.02 -16.19
C GLU A 46 -0.17 0.28 -14.76
N GLU A 47 -1.29 -0.32 -14.33
CA GLU A 47 -1.79 -0.19 -12.96
C GLU A 47 -0.73 -0.64 -11.94
N ALA A 48 -0.12 -1.81 -12.16
CA ALA A 48 0.91 -2.33 -11.26
C ALA A 48 2.13 -1.39 -11.17
N LYS A 49 2.55 -0.78 -12.29
CA LYS A 49 3.63 0.22 -12.30
C LYS A 49 3.22 1.50 -11.56
N ALA A 50 2.00 1.97 -11.78
CA ALA A 50 1.47 3.17 -11.12
C ALA A 50 1.35 2.97 -9.59
N LEU A 51 0.85 1.81 -9.15
CA LEU A 51 0.76 1.44 -7.73
C LEU A 51 2.15 1.41 -7.06
N LYS A 52 3.14 0.77 -7.70
CA LYS A 52 4.52 0.81 -7.20
C LYS A 52 5.04 2.24 -7.08
N LYS A 53 4.76 3.08 -8.08
CA LYS A 53 5.19 4.47 -8.04
C LYS A 53 4.52 5.27 -6.93
N ILE A 54 3.22 5.06 -6.69
CA ILE A 54 2.48 5.65 -5.57
C ILE A 54 3.15 5.29 -4.24
N GLU A 55 3.46 4.00 -4.05
CA GLU A 55 4.08 3.50 -2.82
C GLU A 55 5.46 4.13 -2.59
N GLU A 56 6.31 4.15 -3.60
CA GLU A 56 7.63 4.79 -3.54
C GLU A 56 7.52 6.29 -3.21
N THR A 57 6.61 7.00 -3.88
CA THR A 57 6.38 8.44 -3.68
C THR A 57 5.88 8.74 -2.27
N ARG A 58 4.89 7.98 -1.76
CA ARG A 58 4.38 8.11 -0.39
C ARG A 58 5.44 7.83 0.65
N LYS A 59 6.21 6.75 0.47
CA LYS A 59 7.31 6.40 1.36
C LYS A 59 8.34 7.53 1.40
N ARG A 60 8.68 8.11 0.25
CA ARG A 60 9.62 9.22 0.19
C ARG A 60 9.10 10.47 0.90
N ALA A 61 7.82 10.79 0.74
CA ALA A 61 7.19 11.90 1.45
C ALA A 61 7.25 11.68 2.98
N GLN A 62 6.93 10.47 3.44
CA GLN A 62 7.01 10.09 4.86
C GLN A 62 8.44 10.19 5.41
N GLU A 63 9.45 9.73 4.66
CA GLU A 63 10.87 9.86 5.05
C GLU A 63 11.27 11.32 5.26
N ILE A 64 10.82 12.23 4.39
CA ILE A 64 11.12 13.67 4.49
C ILE A 64 10.45 14.26 5.72
N LEU A 65 9.16 13.96 5.94
CA LEU A 65 8.42 14.45 7.11
C LEU A 65 9.04 13.92 8.41
N ALA A 66 9.40 12.65 8.48
CA ALA A 66 10.05 12.05 9.64
C ALA A 66 11.43 12.67 9.92
N ALA A 67 12.23 12.92 8.87
CA ALA A 67 13.51 13.59 9.00
C ALA A 67 13.36 15.03 9.54
N ARG A 68 12.33 15.77 9.08
CA ARG A 68 12.02 17.10 9.60
C ARG A 68 11.58 17.08 11.05
N ALA A 69 10.63 16.21 11.41
CA ALA A 69 10.19 16.07 12.80
C ALA A 69 11.37 15.76 13.73
N LYS A 70 12.26 14.86 13.33
CA LYS A 70 13.48 14.54 14.08
C LYS A 70 14.44 15.75 14.19
N ASN A 71 14.60 16.51 13.11
CA ASN A 71 15.45 17.71 13.13
C ASN A 71 14.86 18.80 14.04
N GLU A 72 13.54 19.02 13.99
CA GLU A 72 12.84 19.95 14.87
C GLU A 72 12.94 19.53 16.33
N GLU A 73 12.75 18.24 16.64
CA GLU A 73 12.92 17.68 17.97
C GLU A 73 14.36 17.89 18.47
N ASN A 74 15.36 17.54 17.66
CA ASN A 74 16.77 17.77 18.00
C ASN A 74 17.06 19.25 18.27
N GLN A 75 16.49 20.14 17.45
CA GLN A 75 16.67 21.59 17.62
C GLN A 75 15.98 22.08 18.90
N GLN A 76 14.80 21.57 19.23
CA GLN A 76 14.10 21.86 20.49
C GLN A 76 14.90 21.37 21.70
N GLN A 77 15.41 20.13 21.66
CA GLN A 77 16.25 19.57 22.72
C GLN A 77 17.54 20.37 22.90
N GLN A 78 18.20 20.78 21.81
CA GLN A 78 19.38 21.64 21.89
C GLN A 78 19.05 23.01 22.52
N ARG A 79 17.93 23.64 22.14
CA ARG A 79 17.48 24.90 22.76
C ARG A 79 17.20 24.73 24.25
N GLN A 80 16.51 23.66 24.64
CA GLN A 80 16.23 23.36 26.04
C GLN A 80 17.52 23.13 26.84
N ALA A 81 18.45 22.33 26.31
CA ALA A 81 19.74 22.08 26.95
C ALA A 81 20.58 23.36 27.09
N GLN A 82 20.54 24.26 26.10
CA GLN A 82 21.18 25.58 26.20
C GLN A 82 20.56 26.43 27.31
N LEU A 83 19.23 26.52 27.38
CA LEU A 83 18.53 27.24 28.45
C LEU A 83 18.84 26.66 29.84
N GLU A 84 18.85 25.35 29.98
CA GLU A 84 19.21 24.67 31.25
C GLU A 84 20.65 24.99 31.67
N LYS A 85 21.60 24.95 30.73
CA LYS A 85 23.01 25.29 30.99
C LYS A 85 23.17 26.75 31.39
N GLU A 86 22.44 27.67 30.76
CA GLU A 86 22.43 29.09 31.15
C GLU A 86 21.86 29.29 32.55
N LEU A 87 20.76 28.62 32.89
CA LEU A 87 20.18 28.65 34.23
C LEU A 87 21.13 28.08 35.29
N GLU A 88 21.81 26.98 34.99
CA GLU A 88 22.81 26.40 35.88
C GLU A 88 24.01 27.35 36.08
N ASN A 89 24.51 27.97 35.01
CA ASN A 89 25.58 28.95 35.09
C ASN A 89 25.18 30.18 35.91
N LYS A 90 23.94 30.68 35.74
CA LYS A 90 23.40 31.77 36.57
C LYS A 90 23.33 31.38 38.04
N LYS A 91 22.82 30.19 38.36
CA LYS A 91 22.78 29.66 39.74
C LYS A 91 24.16 29.53 40.35
N LYS A 92 25.14 28.96 39.63
CA LYS A 92 26.53 28.87 40.09
C LYS A 92 27.16 30.25 40.32
N ALA A 93 26.89 31.22 39.45
CA ALA A 93 27.35 32.59 39.63
C ALA A 93 26.73 33.25 40.85
N GLU A 94 25.43 33.04 41.11
CA GLU A 94 24.75 33.50 42.32
C GLU A 94 25.28 32.82 43.58
N GLU A 95 25.50 31.50 43.55
CA GLU A 95 26.11 30.76 44.65
C GLU A 95 27.53 31.25 44.94
N PHE A 96 28.34 31.49 43.91
CA PHE A 96 29.67 32.06 44.06
C PHE A 96 29.62 33.48 44.64
N LYS A 97 28.67 34.31 44.20
CA LYS A 97 28.43 35.64 44.81
C LYS A 97 28.06 35.50 46.29
N LYS A 98 27.10 34.63 46.63
CA LYS A 98 26.69 34.34 48.01
C LYS A 98 27.84 33.78 48.84
N GLN A 99 28.67 32.91 48.28
CA GLN A 99 29.84 32.35 48.95
C GLN A 99 30.91 33.41 49.17
N LYS A 100 31.16 34.30 48.19
CA LYS A 100 32.08 35.43 48.35
C LYS A 100 31.55 36.42 49.39
N GLU A 101 30.25 36.68 49.42
CA GLU A 101 29.62 37.48 50.48
C GLU A 101 29.68 36.79 51.83
N PHE A 102 29.45 35.47 51.90
CA PHE A 102 29.55 34.69 53.12
C PHE A 102 30.98 34.65 53.62
N GLU A 103 31.97 34.44 52.75
CA GLU A 103 33.40 34.50 53.09
C GLU A 103 33.80 35.93 53.50
N LYS A 104 33.24 36.98 52.88
CA LYS A 104 33.43 38.36 53.34
C LYS A 104 32.81 38.58 54.72
N LYS A 105 31.57 38.10 54.94
CA LYS A 105 30.87 38.14 56.23
C LYS A 105 31.55 37.27 57.26
N LYS A 106 32.14 36.13 56.90
CA LYS A 106 32.89 35.21 57.75
C LYS A 106 34.27 35.76 58.04
N ARG A 107 34.95 36.44 57.12
CA ARG A 107 36.17 37.20 57.40
C ARG A 107 35.87 38.39 58.30
N SER A 108 34.76 39.10 58.06
CA SER A 108 34.29 40.17 58.95
C SER A 108 33.86 39.62 60.30
N ALA A 109 33.16 38.50 60.34
CA ALA A 109 32.68 37.85 61.54
C ALA A 109 33.82 37.15 62.26
N LEU A 110 34.85 36.65 61.59
CA LEU A 110 36.11 36.14 62.17
C LEU A 110 36.96 37.30 62.65
N ARG A 111 36.94 38.47 61.99
CA ARG A 111 37.54 39.69 62.53
C ARG A 111 36.80 40.13 63.81
N ASN A 112 35.47 40.13 63.77
CA ASN A 112 34.60 40.43 64.91
C ASN A 112 34.63 39.30 65.95
N GLN A 113 34.87 38.05 65.57
CA GLN A 113 34.97 36.86 66.41
C GLN A 113 36.41 36.64 66.84
N MET A 114 37.44 37.22 66.24
CA MET A 114 38.74 37.38 66.91
C MET A 114 38.60 38.47 67.97
N GLN A 115 37.74 39.47 67.73
CA GLN A 115 37.25 40.37 68.79
C GLN A 115 36.28 39.67 69.80
N LEU A 116 35.62 38.54 69.47
CA LEU A 116 34.59 37.84 70.29
C LEU A 116 34.95 36.41 70.78
N ARG A 117 35.97 35.72 70.26
CA ARG A 117 36.63 34.49 70.73
C ARG A 117 37.84 34.81 71.60
N ALA A 118 38.14 36.10 71.74
CA ALA A 118 38.50 36.65 73.04
C ALA A 118 37.39 36.47 74.10
N LYS A 119 36.21 35.89 73.76
CA LYS A 119 35.03 35.90 74.63
C LYS A 119 34.21 34.61 74.79
N GLN A 120 34.27 33.53 73.98
CA GLN A 120 33.46 32.32 74.29
C GLN A 120 33.68 31.07 73.42
N ASP A 121 34.07 29.98 74.10
CA ASP A 121 33.85 28.57 73.75
C ASP A 121 32.51 28.09 74.33
N ALA A 122 31.66 27.41 73.55
CA ALA A 122 30.59 26.54 74.07
C ALA A 122 29.86 25.77 72.95
N LEU A 123 29.89 24.43 73.06
CA LEU A 123 28.78 23.49 72.75
C LEU A 123 28.46 23.24 71.25
N SER A 124 29.02 22.18 70.63
CA SER A 124 28.47 20.82 70.46
C SER A 124 27.27 20.70 69.48
N LEU A 125 27.44 20.24 68.24
CA LEU A 125 27.51 18.85 67.74
C LEU A 125 26.14 18.12 67.59
N LYS A 126 25.69 17.93 66.34
CA LYS A 126 25.07 16.71 65.74
C LYS A 126 24.43 17.12 64.42
N GLU A 127 25.08 16.79 63.31
CA GLU A 127 24.84 15.56 62.54
C GLU A 127 23.37 15.42 62.08
N VAL A 128 23.04 15.67 60.80
CA VAL A 128 23.51 15.07 59.54
C VAL A 128 22.51 14.04 59.03
N ASN A 129 21.95 14.39 57.88
CA ASN A 129 21.57 13.52 56.79
C ASN A 129 20.54 12.40 57.04
N LYS A 130 19.49 12.47 56.23
CA LYS A 130 19.41 11.66 55.00
C LYS A 130 18.39 12.31 54.07
N ARG A 131 18.82 13.20 53.16
CA ARG A 131 19.01 12.89 51.73
C ARG A 131 18.02 11.82 51.25
N ARG A 132 16.95 12.19 50.53
CA ARG A 132 16.96 12.77 49.17
C ARG A 132 17.76 11.91 48.20
N LYS A 133 17.05 11.22 47.30
CA LYS A 133 17.22 11.28 45.84
C LYS A 133 16.23 10.26 45.24
N ALA A 134 15.25 10.69 44.45
CA ALA A 134 15.41 11.15 43.06
C ALA A 134 16.07 10.02 42.25
N ALA A 135 15.26 9.23 41.54
CA ALA A 135 14.73 9.57 40.22
C ALA A 135 15.77 9.39 39.14
N LYS A 136 15.21 8.97 38.00
CA LYS A 136 15.78 8.95 36.66
C LYS A 136 16.68 7.76 36.36
N GLU A 137 16.58 7.15 35.19
CA GLU A 137 15.61 7.21 34.10
C GLU A 137 16.16 6.22 33.07
N ALA A 138 15.25 5.61 32.34
CA ALA A 138 15.34 5.32 30.92
C ALA A 138 16.73 4.97 30.34
N GLN A 139 16.86 3.69 30.00
CA GLN A 139 17.77 3.25 28.95
C GLN A 139 16.93 2.71 27.78
N MET A 140 17.28 3.19 26.59
CA MET A 140 16.56 3.07 25.33
C MET A 140 16.60 1.68 24.68
N LYS A 141 15.45 1.36 24.07
CA LYS A 141 15.18 0.92 22.68
C LYS A 141 15.74 -0.39 22.09
N GLU A 142 14.93 -0.80 21.10
CA GLU A 142 15.19 -1.68 19.94
C GLU A 142 14.91 -3.17 20.21
N GLU A 143 14.27 -3.96 19.34
CA GLU A 143 13.73 -3.75 17.99
C GLU A 143 12.73 -4.89 17.67
N ASN A 144 11.89 -4.65 16.68
CA ASN A 144 10.95 -5.59 16.07
C ASN A 144 11.63 -6.71 15.27
N MET A 145 10.98 -7.87 15.20
CA MET A 145 10.38 -8.46 13.98
C MET A 145 10.19 -9.97 14.17
N GLN A 146 8.98 -10.48 13.94
CA GLN A 146 8.78 -11.90 13.60
C GLN A 146 7.82 -12.03 12.43
N LYS A 147 8.23 -12.84 11.46
CA LYS A 147 7.65 -13.05 10.13
C LYS A 147 6.79 -14.31 10.08
N MET A 148 5.76 -14.20 9.26
CA MET A 148 4.85 -15.20 8.74
C MET A 148 5.55 -16.17 7.77
N SER A 149 5.11 -17.44 7.69
CA SER A 149 5.34 -18.29 6.52
C SER A 149 4.22 -19.32 6.36
N LEU A 150 3.76 -19.42 5.13
CA LEU A 150 2.73 -20.26 4.52
C LEU A 150 3.32 -21.62 4.12
N ARG A 151 2.46 -22.64 3.89
CA ARG A 151 2.36 -23.51 2.70
C ARG A 151 1.74 -24.87 3.06
N ASP A 152 0.60 -25.21 2.44
CA ASP A 152 0.46 -26.03 1.21
C ASP A 152 0.80 -27.51 1.48
N GLN A 153 0.18 -28.56 0.95
CA GLN A 153 -0.85 -28.82 -0.07
C GLN A 153 -1.04 -30.37 -0.04
N ILE A 154 -2.27 -30.90 -0.10
CA ILE A 154 -2.90 -31.59 -1.26
C ILE A 154 -2.66 -33.12 -1.41
N LYS A 155 -3.80 -33.83 -1.68
CA LYS A 155 -4.04 -35.13 -2.40
C LYS A 155 -3.62 -36.45 -1.71
N GLU A 156 -4.18 -37.64 -1.99
CA GLU A 156 -4.76 -38.21 -3.22
C GLU A 156 -5.62 -39.46 -2.92
N GLN A 157 -6.75 -39.63 -3.65
CA GLN A 157 -7.41 -40.85 -4.20
C GLN A 157 -7.82 -42.07 -3.31
N GLN A 158 -8.72 -43.01 -3.69
CA GLN A 158 -9.01 -43.62 -5.01
C GLN A 158 -10.29 -44.51 -5.06
N ARG A 159 -10.82 -44.70 -6.31
CA ARG A 159 -11.54 -45.85 -6.94
C ARG A 159 -12.87 -46.38 -6.35
N GLU A 160 -13.81 -46.97 -7.11
CA GLU A 160 -13.81 -47.81 -8.33
C GLU A 160 -15.18 -47.74 -9.04
N ALA A 161 -15.28 -47.79 -10.39
CA ALA A 161 -15.87 -48.86 -11.24
C ALA A 161 -17.30 -49.33 -10.82
N GLU A 162 -18.30 -49.57 -11.67
CA GLU A 162 -18.38 -50.13 -13.02
C GLU A 162 -19.88 -50.06 -13.42
N GLU A 163 -20.23 -49.82 -14.69
CA GLU A 163 -21.18 -50.67 -15.44
C GLU A 163 -21.66 -50.01 -16.74
N ARG A 164 -21.56 -50.81 -17.79
CA ARG A 164 -22.06 -50.61 -19.16
C ARG A 164 -23.60 -50.57 -19.12
N ARG A 165 -24.32 -50.01 -20.10
CA ARG A 165 -24.51 -50.58 -21.46
C ARG A 165 -25.73 -49.88 -22.11
N ARG A 166 -25.83 -50.03 -23.44
CA ARG A 166 -27.05 -50.03 -24.30
C ARG A 166 -27.55 -48.69 -24.87
N LEU A 167 -27.29 -48.51 -26.19
CA LEU A 167 -28.26 -48.35 -27.30
C LEU A 167 -27.74 -47.37 -28.36
N ILE A 168 -27.02 -47.91 -29.35
CA ILE A 168 -26.56 -47.22 -30.55
C ILE A 168 -26.94 -48.12 -31.70
N GLU A 169 -28.07 -47.91 -32.38
CA GLU A 169 -28.27 -48.55 -33.70
C GLU A 169 -29.24 -47.89 -34.70
N GLU A 170 -30.06 -46.89 -34.37
CA GLU A 170 -31.10 -46.43 -35.34
C GLU A 170 -30.88 -45.11 -36.11
N GLU A 171 -29.77 -44.38 -35.93
CA GLU A 171 -29.79 -42.95 -36.24
C GLU A 171 -29.11 -42.53 -37.58
N ARG A 172 -29.10 -43.31 -38.67
CA ARG A 172 -28.14 -43.07 -39.79
C ARG A 172 -28.58 -42.29 -41.04
N ARG A 173 -29.86 -41.99 -41.28
CA ARG A 173 -30.31 -41.28 -42.52
C ARG A 173 -30.90 -39.87 -42.33
N ALA A 174 -31.18 -39.45 -41.10
CA ALA A 174 -31.40 -38.04 -40.75
C ALA A 174 -30.06 -37.26 -40.58
N LYS A 175 -28.93 -37.97 -40.48
CA LYS A 175 -27.63 -37.42 -40.08
C LYS A 175 -27.04 -36.36 -41.00
N LEU A 176 -27.26 -36.36 -42.32
CA LEU A 176 -26.50 -35.44 -43.21
C LEU A 176 -27.05 -33.99 -43.25
N LYS A 177 -28.38 -33.78 -43.34
CA LYS A 177 -28.99 -32.43 -43.22
C LYS A 177 -28.96 -31.94 -41.77
N LYS A 178 -29.12 -32.86 -40.81
CA LYS A 178 -29.00 -32.57 -39.38
C LYS A 178 -27.54 -32.27 -39.02
N GLU A 179 -26.53 -32.83 -39.70
CA GLU A 179 -25.11 -32.49 -39.51
C GLU A 179 -24.74 -31.11 -40.06
N ILE A 180 -25.29 -30.67 -41.18
CA ILE A 180 -25.03 -29.31 -41.69
C ILE A 180 -25.76 -28.27 -40.83
N ALA A 181 -27.03 -28.51 -40.49
CA ALA A 181 -27.77 -27.65 -39.56
C ALA A 181 -27.12 -27.64 -38.17
N LYS A 182 -26.70 -28.80 -37.65
CA LYS A 182 -25.96 -28.91 -36.39
C LYS A 182 -24.59 -28.24 -36.47
N LYS A 183 -23.87 -28.31 -37.60
CA LYS A 183 -22.62 -27.56 -37.78
C LYS A 183 -22.86 -26.05 -37.82
N ILE A 184 -23.94 -25.58 -38.43
CA ILE A 184 -24.31 -24.15 -38.41
C ILE A 184 -24.72 -23.72 -37.00
N GLU A 185 -25.45 -24.56 -36.28
CA GLU A 185 -25.89 -24.31 -34.91
C GLU A 185 -24.74 -24.38 -33.91
N GLU A 186 -23.82 -25.35 -34.05
CA GLU A 186 -22.55 -25.43 -33.30
C GLU A 186 -21.68 -24.20 -33.58
N GLU A 187 -21.59 -23.74 -34.82
CA GLU A 187 -20.77 -22.56 -35.16
C GLU A 187 -21.42 -21.24 -34.71
N ASN A 188 -22.76 -21.15 -34.75
CA ASN A 188 -23.50 -20.04 -34.14
C ASN A 188 -23.43 -20.06 -32.62
N GLN A 189 -23.49 -21.24 -31.99
CA GLN A 189 -23.37 -21.39 -30.56
C GLN A 189 -21.95 -21.02 -30.10
N ALA A 190 -20.92 -21.48 -30.81
CA ALA A 190 -19.54 -21.07 -30.57
C ALA A 190 -19.34 -19.56 -30.79
N ARG A 191 -20.06 -18.96 -31.75
CA ARG A 191 -20.09 -17.50 -31.94
C ARG A 191 -20.76 -16.80 -30.75
N ILE A 192 -21.92 -17.25 -30.29
CA ILE A 192 -22.62 -16.67 -29.14
C ILE A 192 -21.77 -16.79 -27.88
N GLU A 193 -21.14 -17.93 -27.63
CA GLU A 193 -20.23 -18.13 -26.50
C GLU A 193 -19.01 -17.20 -26.58
N ARG A 194 -18.45 -17.00 -27.78
CA ARG A 194 -17.39 -16.03 -28.03
C ARG A 194 -17.84 -14.60 -27.83
N GLU A 195 -19.03 -14.23 -28.29
CA GLU A 195 -19.61 -12.89 -28.10
C GLU A 195 -19.89 -12.62 -26.62
N GLN A 196 -20.39 -13.60 -25.87
CA GLN A 196 -20.57 -13.50 -24.41
C GLN A 196 -19.24 -13.41 -23.66
N GLU A 197 -18.19 -14.07 -24.15
CA GLU A 197 -16.84 -13.93 -23.59
C GLU A 197 -16.26 -12.55 -23.91
N ILE A 198 -16.47 -12.04 -25.13
CA ILE A 198 -16.09 -10.68 -25.53
C ILE A 198 -16.79 -9.66 -24.63
N GLU A 199 -18.10 -9.77 -24.43
CA GLU A 199 -18.87 -8.87 -23.56
C GLU A 199 -18.32 -8.88 -22.13
N ARG A 200 -17.99 -10.07 -21.59
CA ARG A 200 -17.34 -10.18 -20.28
C ARG A 200 -15.95 -9.55 -20.25
N MET A 201 -15.16 -9.71 -21.30
CA MET A 201 -13.84 -9.06 -21.41
C MET A 201 -13.95 -7.54 -21.55
N GLU A 202 -14.96 -7.03 -22.26
CA GLU A 202 -15.24 -5.60 -22.40
C GLU A 202 -15.63 -4.98 -21.05
N GLN A 203 -16.48 -5.66 -20.27
CA GLN A 203 -16.82 -5.24 -18.91
C GLN A 203 -15.57 -5.18 -18.02
N LEU A 204 -14.69 -6.18 -18.11
CA LEU A 204 -13.42 -6.20 -17.38
C LEU A 204 -12.47 -5.09 -17.85
N GLU A 205 -12.40 -4.80 -19.16
CA GLU A 205 -11.61 -3.69 -19.70
C GLU A 205 -12.11 -2.35 -19.14
N LEU A 206 -13.42 -2.12 -19.12
CA LEU A 206 -14.03 -0.91 -18.57
C LEU A 206 -13.73 -0.75 -17.07
N GLU A 207 -13.87 -1.82 -16.29
CA GLU A 207 -13.54 -1.81 -14.86
C GLU A 207 -12.05 -1.49 -14.65
N LEU A 208 -11.15 -2.09 -15.45
CA LEU A 208 -9.72 -1.82 -15.39
C LEU A 208 -9.38 -0.38 -15.77
N ILE A 209 -10.04 0.18 -16.78
CA ILE A 209 -9.87 1.59 -17.16
C ILE A 209 -10.28 2.49 -15.99
N GLN A 210 -11.45 2.25 -15.39
CA GLN A 210 -11.92 3.05 -14.27
C GLN A 210 -10.99 2.94 -13.05
N ARG A 211 -10.51 1.73 -12.76
CA ARG A 211 -9.54 1.47 -11.71
C ARG A 211 -8.19 2.13 -11.99
N LEU A 212 -7.73 2.12 -13.23
CA LEU A 212 -6.51 2.80 -13.65
C LEU A 212 -6.65 4.33 -13.51
N GLN A 213 -7.79 4.91 -13.89
CA GLN A 213 -8.08 6.33 -13.68
C GLN A 213 -8.04 6.71 -12.19
N ASN A 214 -8.63 5.89 -11.33
CA ASN A 214 -8.55 6.07 -9.88
C ASN A 214 -7.10 5.96 -9.38
N THR A 215 -6.33 5.03 -9.94
CA THR A 215 -4.90 4.87 -9.61
C THR A 215 -4.09 6.08 -10.05
N GLN A 216 -4.32 6.62 -11.24
CA GLN A 216 -3.69 7.86 -11.71
C GLN A 216 -4.06 9.05 -10.83
N PHE A 217 -5.32 9.13 -10.36
CA PHE A 217 -5.72 10.14 -9.39
C PHE A 217 -4.97 9.99 -8.06
N MET A 218 -4.87 8.77 -7.51
CA MET A 218 -4.06 8.50 -6.32
C MET A 218 -2.58 8.84 -6.52
N GLN A 219 -2.04 8.62 -7.72
CA GLN A 219 -0.68 8.98 -8.09
C GLN A 219 -0.45 10.49 -8.08
N ARG A 220 -1.37 11.28 -8.63
CA ARG A 220 -1.32 12.75 -8.54
C ARG A 220 -1.32 13.21 -7.08
N ASN A 221 -2.23 12.70 -6.26
CA ASN A 221 -2.29 13.06 -4.84
C ASN A 221 -1.00 12.68 -4.10
N ALA A 222 -0.40 11.52 -4.40
CA ALA A 222 0.87 11.13 -3.80
C ALA A 222 2.02 12.09 -4.20
N TYR A 223 2.04 12.56 -5.45
CA TYR A 223 3.01 13.57 -5.87
C TYR A 223 2.78 14.92 -5.21
N GLU A 224 1.53 15.35 -5.06
CA GLU A 224 1.17 16.56 -4.30
C GLU A 224 1.63 16.45 -2.84
N ASP A 225 1.40 15.31 -2.18
CA ASP A 225 1.89 15.04 -0.82
C ASP A 225 3.42 15.12 -0.74
N LEU A 226 4.13 14.57 -1.72
CA LEU A 226 5.59 14.68 -1.80
C LEU A 226 6.06 16.11 -2.04
N GLU A 227 5.38 16.87 -2.90
CA GLU A 227 5.68 18.27 -3.18
C GLU A 227 5.44 19.15 -1.94
N ASN A 228 4.38 18.90 -1.18
CA ASN A 228 4.12 19.55 0.11
C ASN A 228 5.20 19.20 1.14
N ALA A 229 5.57 17.92 1.22
CA ALA A 229 6.67 17.47 2.07
C ALA A 229 8.01 18.10 1.67
N LEU A 230 8.26 18.33 0.38
CA LEU A 230 9.48 19.00 -0.09
C LEU A 230 9.45 20.51 0.15
N SER A 231 8.35 21.19 -0.16
CA SER A 231 8.20 22.64 -0.09
C SER A 231 8.14 23.20 1.33
N GLY A 232 7.78 22.38 2.33
CA GLY A 232 7.64 22.89 3.71
C GLY A 232 6.28 23.47 4.03
N ASN A 233 5.34 23.44 3.08
CA ASN A 233 3.95 23.76 3.31
C ASN A 233 3.29 22.56 4.01
N ILE A 234 3.40 22.51 5.34
CA ILE A 234 2.66 21.55 6.14
C ILE A 234 1.24 22.12 6.30
N ASP A 235 0.32 21.65 5.47
CA ASP A 235 -1.10 21.71 5.82
C ASP A 235 -1.32 20.76 7.01
N GLU A 236 -1.78 21.28 8.15
CA GLU A 236 -2.05 20.49 9.37
C GLU A 236 -2.97 19.28 9.12
N ASN A 237 -3.74 19.30 8.02
CA ASN A 237 -4.59 18.20 7.57
C ASN A 237 -3.84 16.95 7.07
N LEU A 238 -2.59 17.03 6.60
CA LEU A 238 -1.84 15.85 6.14
C LEU A 238 -1.40 14.93 7.29
N SER A 239 -1.05 15.50 8.45
CA SER A 239 -0.63 14.75 9.64
C SER A 239 -1.77 13.90 10.22
N ALA A 240 -3.02 14.37 10.10
CA ALA A 240 -4.20 13.65 10.57
C ALA A 240 -4.57 12.45 9.68
N LYS A 241 -4.22 12.49 8.38
CA LYS A 241 -4.63 11.50 7.38
C LYS A 241 -3.81 10.20 7.40
N TYR A 242 -2.65 10.21 8.07
CA TYR A 242 -1.71 9.08 8.15
C TYR A 242 -1.51 8.59 9.61
N ARG A 243 -2.49 8.85 10.49
CA ARG A 243 -2.46 8.40 11.90
C ARG A 243 -3.09 7.02 12.15
N ASP A 244 -3.66 6.39 11.13
CA ASP A 244 -4.24 5.04 11.20
C ASP A 244 -3.51 4.05 10.28
#